data_AF-A0A2M9Y983-F1
#
_entry.id   AF-A0A2M9Y983-F1
#
_cell.length_a   1.000
_cell.length_b   1.000
_cell.length_c   1.000
_cell.angle_alpha   90.00
_cell.angle_beta   90.00
_cell.angle_gamma   90.00
#
_symmetry.space_group_name_H-M   'P 1'
#
loop_
_entity.id
_entity.type
_entity.pdbx_description
1 polymer ?
#
loop_
_entity_poly.entity_id
_entity_poly.type
_entity_poly.pdbx_seq_one_letter_code
_entity_poly.pdbx_strand_id
1 'polypeptide(L)'
;MISFRDVQMETMTTPDQQNQPTSEFGKFASFRPAYLQIKSKDSYPNDERPYFSPDMERLLLLAGESTNSEGLNSGKIPAYPAITELDYKFVEEISELISKGLLLVVPRIYAKKNTGELEILLHVLGAKSSKKGSPETVRDIFFQIARKSAGTIRNFEISSQNDREIVLNEVLYSLADGNTPHFKYAYTDKAKELLGKIYHKNLMHKDLLDDYYKLIHSFIQEEEILTRTSTCGYIHVPDQDADALFTQVSELYEKKVIPKLVTENPKLAEQLITIRETILSDESGLLNNDPLLIRKSIYSEEFAKLTQLSGNKGAYSDFFRLARVITQKSLESDMFLKGAREKSVENGLKKVVLSGKGAMARYMSLSIGRDLPFDSEVIKSVQHDSSLLSCIYYSPEGPELFICPWDKVLVKNMLRELSEKFAFNNMTSLSFLLMLFKNKDKLLPLLSDESAAEDFRNVGYSCLAHTFPWYRRFAFFLGFKGNMLTDVFRELGDIQYRQMGEKLKFEEKINAIRQKLKEELIVEVREHMAGILEGKS
;
A
#
# COMPACT_ATOMS: atom_id res chain seq x y z
N MET A 1 37.99 18.94 -31.23
CA MET A 1 38.12 17.48 -31.44
C MET A 1 39.27 17.00 -30.57
N ILE A 2 39.00 16.02 -29.71
CA ILE A 2 39.87 15.16 -28.84
C ILE A 2 38.92 14.78 -27.68
N SER A 3 38.13 13.71 -27.83
CA SER A 3 38.38 12.32 -27.38
C SER A 3 38.34 12.15 -25.86
N PHE A 4 37.14 11.84 -25.34
CA PHE A 4 36.93 11.29 -23.99
C PHE A 4 37.18 9.78 -24.02
N ARG A 5 38.27 9.34 -23.40
CA ARG A 5 38.40 8.00 -22.81
C ARG A 5 39.32 8.09 -21.60
N ASP A 6 38.82 7.52 -20.51
CA ASP A 6 39.54 7.01 -19.35
C ASP A 6 40.06 8.00 -18.31
N VAL A 7 39.20 8.31 -17.32
CA VAL A 7 39.61 8.28 -15.90
C VAL A 7 38.47 7.62 -15.11
N GLN A 8 38.74 6.39 -14.65
CA GLN A 8 37.98 5.69 -13.62
C GLN A 8 38.22 6.39 -12.27
N MET A 9 37.15 6.59 -11.47
CA MET A 9 37.21 6.41 -10.02
C MET A 9 35.79 6.42 -9.41
N GLU A 10 35.48 5.28 -8.80
CA GLU A 10 34.75 5.11 -7.53
C GLU A 10 33.29 5.58 -7.45
N THR A 11 32.40 4.75 -7.98
CA THR A 11 31.04 4.62 -7.42
C THR A 11 31.13 3.99 -6.03
N MET A 12 30.89 4.78 -4.99
CA MET A 12 30.50 4.27 -3.68
C MET A 12 29.17 3.51 -3.83
N THR A 13 29.25 2.19 -3.91
CA THR A 13 28.10 1.29 -3.80
C THR A 13 27.65 1.29 -2.35
N THR A 14 26.46 1.85 -2.10
CA THR A 14 25.67 1.56 -0.91
C THR A 14 25.38 0.06 -0.82
N PRO A 15 25.43 -0.58 0.37
CA PRO A 15 25.18 -2.00 0.50
C PRO A 15 23.69 -2.32 0.37
N ASP A 16 23.41 -3.38 -0.39
CA ASP A 16 22.26 -4.28 -0.29
C ASP A 16 20.84 -3.72 -0.53
N GLN A 17 20.60 -3.33 -1.79
CA GLN A 17 19.37 -3.70 -2.49
C GLN A 17 19.71 -4.39 -3.83
N GLN A 18 20.53 -5.45 -3.75
CA GLN A 18 20.65 -6.36 -4.88
C GLN A 18 19.49 -7.34 -4.85
N ASN A 19 18.60 -7.19 -5.85
CA ASN A 19 17.86 -8.26 -6.51
C ASN A 19 17.78 -9.57 -5.71
N GLN A 20 16.90 -9.63 -4.71
CA GLN A 20 16.34 -10.92 -4.37
C GLN A 20 15.48 -11.35 -5.57
N PRO A 21 15.79 -12.48 -6.23
CA PRO A 21 14.81 -13.04 -7.14
C PRO A 21 13.57 -13.29 -6.29
N THR A 22 12.47 -12.62 -6.64
CA THR A 22 11.14 -12.99 -6.17
C THR A 22 10.96 -14.46 -6.49
N SER A 23 11.24 -15.34 -5.53
CA SER A 23 10.86 -16.74 -5.69
C SER A 23 9.35 -16.71 -5.88
N GLU A 24 8.85 -17.26 -6.99
CA GLU A 24 7.42 -17.23 -7.37
C GLU A 24 6.46 -17.77 -6.29
N PHE A 25 7.02 -18.32 -5.21
CA PHE A 25 6.32 -18.95 -4.09
C PHE A 25 6.37 -18.17 -2.77
N GLY A 26 7.12 -17.07 -2.65
CA GLY A 26 7.16 -16.21 -1.46
C GLY A 26 7.16 -16.97 -0.12
N LYS A 27 6.08 -16.76 0.67
CA LYS A 27 5.79 -17.43 1.96
C LYS A 27 5.70 -18.97 1.93
N PHE A 28 5.64 -19.59 0.74
CA PHE A 28 5.59 -21.04 0.54
C PHE A 28 6.91 -21.63 0.02
N ALA A 29 8.01 -20.88 -0.04
CA ALA A 29 9.30 -21.38 -0.52
C ALA A 29 9.81 -22.61 0.27
N SER A 30 9.45 -22.71 1.55
CA SER A 30 9.78 -23.82 2.46
C SER A 30 8.81 -25.00 2.36
N PHE A 31 7.67 -24.86 1.65
CA PHE A 31 6.69 -25.93 1.50
C PHE A 31 7.20 -26.99 0.51
N ARG A 32 7.80 -28.05 1.07
CA ARG A 32 8.41 -29.15 0.31
C ARG A 32 8.07 -30.52 0.93
N PRO A 33 6.77 -30.87 1.06
CA PRO A 33 6.39 -32.16 1.59
C PRO A 33 6.91 -33.31 0.69
N ALA A 34 7.17 -34.46 1.31
CA ALA A 34 7.79 -35.61 0.64
C ALA A 34 6.99 -36.12 -0.57
N TYR A 35 5.66 -36.03 -0.53
CA TYR A 35 4.79 -36.51 -1.62
C TYR A 35 4.92 -35.71 -2.93
N LEU A 36 5.53 -34.52 -2.90
CA LEU A 36 5.83 -33.75 -4.12
C LEU A 36 7.12 -34.21 -4.80
N GLN A 37 7.94 -35.01 -4.10
CA GLN A 37 9.19 -35.55 -4.63
C GLN A 37 8.92 -36.87 -5.38
N ILE A 38 8.21 -36.78 -6.50
CA ILE A 38 7.99 -37.95 -7.36
C ILE A 38 9.21 -38.22 -8.24
N LYS A 39 9.43 -39.51 -8.49
CA LYS A 39 10.54 -40.04 -9.26
C LYS A 39 10.16 -40.15 -10.73
N SER A 40 11.13 -39.95 -11.59
CA SER A 40 10.98 -40.23 -13.02
C SER A 40 10.92 -41.75 -13.24
N LYS A 41 10.20 -42.19 -14.28
CA LYS A 41 10.13 -43.62 -14.64
C LYS A 41 11.51 -44.22 -14.99
N ASP A 42 12.48 -43.39 -15.36
CA ASP A 42 13.84 -43.77 -15.73
C ASP A 42 14.85 -43.63 -14.56
N SER A 43 14.36 -43.43 -13.33
CA SER A 43 15.20 -43.20 -12.15
C SER A 43 15.70 -44.47 -11.45
N TYR A 44 15.35 -45.66 -11.95
CA TYR A 44 15.80 -46.93 -11.39
C TYR A 44 17.26 -47.21 -11.79
N PRO A 45 18.18 -47.44 -10.84
CA PRO A 45 19.56 -47.82 -11.16
C PRO A 45 19.62 -49.24 -11.73
N ASN A 46 20.48 -49.45 -12.73
CA ASN A 46 20.98 -50.76 -13.22
C ASN A 46 19.92 -51.89 -13.34
N ASP A 47 19.02 -51.79 -14.32
CA ASP A 47 18.09 -52.86 -14.76
C ASP A 47 17.05 -53.38 -13.75
N GLU A 48 16.91 -52.78 -12.55
CA GLU A 48 15.86 -53.11 -11.57
C GLU A 48 14.50 -52.43 -11.84
N ARG A 49 14.18 -52.13 -13.10
CA ARG A 49 12.90 -51.48 -13.43
C ARG A 49 11.76 -52.50 -13.30
N PRO A 50 10.72 -52.23 -12.48
CA PRO A 50 9.53 -53.08 -12.41
C PRO A 50 8.83 -53.16 -13.76
N TYR A 51 8.27 -54.32 -14.10
CA TYR A 51 7.40 -54.43 -15.27
C TYR A 51 6.09 -53.68 -15.00
N PHE A 52 5.76 -52.72 -15.86
CA PHE A 52 4.50 -52.01 -15.85
C PHE A 52 3.63 -52.47 -17.02
N SER A 53 2.31 -52.49 -16.84
CA SER A 53 1.39 -52.81 -17.93
C SER A 53 1.47 -51.74 -19.04
N PRO A 54 1.07 -52.05 -20.28
CA PRO A 54 1.03 -51.06 -21.36
C PRO A 54 0.22 -49.81 -21.00
N ASP A 55 -0.84 -49.96 -20.22
CA ASP A 55 -1.69 -48.85 -19.76
C ASP A 55 -0.97 -47.98 -18.72
N MET A 56 -0.26 -48.60 -17.77
CA MET A 56 0.61 -47.89 -16.81
C MET A 56 1.72 -47.10 -17.50
N GLU A 57 2.40 -47.71 -18.48
CA GLU A 57 3.45 -47.04 -19.27
C GLU A 57 2.91 -45.82 -20.03
N ARG A 58 1.73 -45.97 -20.63
CA ARG A 58 1.07 -44.87 -21.34
C ARG A 58 0.71 -43.73 -20.39
N LEU A 59 0.18 -44.04 -19.21
CA LEU A 59 -0.16 -43.03 -18.20
C LEU A 59 1.08 -42.28 -17.71
N LEU A 60 2.17 -43.00 -17.39
CA LEU A 60 3.44 -42.40 -16.97
C LEU A 60 4.01 -41.46 -18.04
N LEU A 61 3.95 -41.85 -19.31
CA LEU A 61 4.41 -41.02 -20.42
C LEU A 61 3.57 -39.75 -20.54
N LEU A 62 2.24 -39.88 -20.61
CA LEU A 62 1.33 -38.75 -20.76
C LEU A 62 1.42 -37.78 -19.58
N ALA A 63 1.43 -38.30 -18.35
CA ALA A 63 1.57 -37.50 -17.14
C ALA A 63 2.94 -36.79 -17.12
N GLY A 64 4.03 -37.50 -17.42
CA GLY A 64 5.38 -36.90 -17.42
C GLY A 64 5.59 -35.83 -18.49
N GLU A 65 4.98 -35.98 -19.67
CA GLU A 65 5.07 -34.99 -20.75
C GLU A 65 4.15 -33.78 -20.53
N SER A 66 3.00 -33.98 -19.89
CA SER A 66 1.98 -32.95 -19.71
C SER A 66 2.06 -32.21 -18.37
N THR A 67 2.88 -32.66 -17.41
CA THR A 67 3.10 -31.97 -16.12
C THR A 67 3.95 -30.72 -16.31
N ASN A 68 3.35 -29.69 -16.92
CA ASN A 68 3.91 -28.37 -17.11
C ASN A 68 2.75 -27.35 -17.31
N SER A 69 3.08 -26.06 -17.36
CA SER A 69 2.07 -25.01 -17.42
C SER A 69 1.25 -25.06 -18.71
N GLU A 70 1.87 -25.44 -19.83
CA GLU A 70 1.16 -25.62 -21.11
C GLU A 70 0.13 -26.75 -21.03
N GLY A 71 0.52 -27.90 -20.47
CA GLY A 71 -0.37 -29.05 -20.27
C GLY A 71 -1.53 -28.74 -19.34
N LEU A 72 -1.30 -27.97 -18.27
CA LEU A 72 -2.35 -27.52 -17.35
C LEU A 72 -3.35 -26.55 -18.02
N ASN A 73 -2.87 -25.67 -18.91
CA ASN A 73 -3.68 -24.68 -19.62
C ASN A 73 -4.47 -25.30 -20.78
N SER A 74 -3.85 -26.23 -21.50
CA SER A 74 -4.46 -26.95 -22.63
C SER A 74 -5.34 -28.13 -22.23
N GLY A 75 -5.36 -28.50 -20.94
CA GLY A 75 -6.14 -29.64 -20.43
C GLY A 75 -5.57 -31.01 -20.83
N LYS A 76 -4.28 -31.05 -21.18
CA LYS A 76 -3.58 -32.30 -21.57
C LYS A 76 -3.13 -33.14 -20.39
N ILE A 77 -3.09 -32.56 -19.18
CA ILE A 77 -2.81 -33.33 -17.96
C ILE A 77 -3.89 -34.40 -17.79
N PRO A 78 -3.53 -35.70 -17.70
CA PRO A 78 -4.51 -36.76 -17.51
C PRO A 78 -5.36 -36.48 -16.27
N ALA A 79 -6.67 -36.60 -16.42
CA ALA A 79 -7.62 -36.34 -15.36
C ALA A 79 -8.77 -37.35 -15.41
N TYR A 80 -9.29 -37.72 -14.24
CA TYR A 80 -10.46 -38.58 -14.12
C TYR A 80 -11.47 -38.04 -13.10
N PRO A 81 -12.74 -38.48 -13.19
CA PRO A 81 -13.78 -38.05 -12.27
C PRO A 81 -13.43 -38.36 -10.82
N ALA A 82 -13.67 -37.42 -9.90
CA ALA A 82 -13.37 -37.62 -8.48
C ALA A 82 -14.54 -38.23 -7.68
N ILE A 83 -15.77 -38.12 -8.20
CA ILE A 83 -17.01 -38.40 -7.45
C ILE A 83 -17.63 -39.76 -7.86
N THR A 84 -17.20 -40.33 -8.98
CA THR A 84 -17.70 -41.62 -9.46
C THR A 84 -16.74 -42.75 -9.11
N GLU A 85 -17.28 -43.96 -9.04
CA GLU A 85 -16.45 -45.16 -9.01
C GLU A 85 -15.63 -45.26 -10.30
N LEU A 86 -14.41 -45.79 -10.16
CA LEU A 86 -13.46 -45.99 -11.25
C LEU A 86 -13.28 -47.50 -11.41
N ASP A 87 -12.87 -47.94 -12.59
CA ASP A 87 -12.61 -49.35 -12.85
C ASP A 87 -11.56 -49.91 -11.86
N TYR A 88 -11.83 -51.09 -11.30
CA TYR A 88 -11.01 -51.68 -10.25
C TYR A 88 -9.57 -51.91 -10.71
N LYS A 89 -9.41 -52.43 -11.93
CA LYS A 89 -8.08 -52.66 -12.53
C LYS A 89 -7.29 -51.35 -12.64
N PHE A 90 -7.94 -50.27 -13.06
CA PHE A 90 -7.33 -48.95 -13.17
C PHE A 90 -6.90 -48.39 -11.80
N VAL A 91 -7.73 -48.58 -10.76
CA VAL A 91 -7.42 -48.16 -9.39
C VAL A 91 -6.20 -48.92 -8.85
N GLU A 92 -6.09 -50.23 -9.09
CA GLU A 92 -4.94 -51.04 -8.71
C GLU A 92 -3.65 -50.55 -9.40
N GLU A 93 -3.69 -50.37 -10.73
CA GLU A 93 -2.55 -49.92 -11.52
C GLU A 93 -2.06 -48.52 -11.09
N ILE A 94 -2.97 -47.58 -10.85
CA ILE A 94 -2.61 -46.25 -10.34
C ILE A 94 -2.03 -46.34 -8.92
N SER A 95 -2.63 -47.15 -8.05
CA SER A 95 -2.17 -47.33 -6.67
C SER A 95 -0.74 -47.88 -6.65
N GLU A 96 -0.42 -48.82 -7.54
CA GLU A 96 0.94 -49.33 -7.70
C GLU A 96 1.92 -48.22 -8.08
N LEU A 97 1.60 -47.42 -9.09
CA LEU A 97 2.45 -46.31 -9.54
C LEU A 97 2.66 -45.23 -8.45
N ILE A 98 1.62 -44.92 -7.66
CA ILE A 98 1.72 -43.99 -6.53
C ILE A 98 2.61 -44.57 -5.43
N SER A 99 2.45 -45.85 -5.08
CA SER A 99 3.24 -46.50 -4.02
C SER A 99 4.74 -46.53 -4.34
N LYS A 100 5.08 -46.61 -5.63
CA LYS A 100 6.46 -46.52 -6.13
C LYS A 100 6.97 -45.07 -6.26
N GLY A 101 6.12 -44.08 -5.99
CA GLY A 101 6.42 -42.65 -6.04
C GLY A 101 6.61 -42.11 -7.45
N LEU A 102 6.00 -42.73 -8.47
CA LEU A 102 6.15 -42.33 -9.86
C LEU A 102 5.08 -41.33 -10.33
N LEU A 103 3.92 -41.36 -9.67
CA LEU A 103 2.79 -40.47 -9.93
C LEU A 103 2.34 -39.78 -8.65
N LEU A 104 1.78 -38.58 -8.83
CA LEU A 104 1.04 -37.87 -7.80
C LEU A 104 -0.36 -37.53 -8.30
N VAL A 105 -1.38 -37.91 -7.55
CA VAL A 105 -2.76 -37.55 -7.84
C VAL A 105 -3.12 -36.31 -7.03
N VAL A 106 -3.64 -35.28 -7.70
CA VAL A 106 -3.97 -33.98 -7.10
C VAL A 106 -5.39 -33.60 -7.48
N PRO A 107 -6.25 -33.18 -6.53
CA PRO A 107 -7.56 -32.67 -6.88
C PRO A 107 -7.46 -31.34 -7.64
N ARG A 108 -8.40 -31.10 -8.55
CA ARG A 108 -8.62 -29.81 -9.21
C ARG A 108 -10.09 -29.47 -9.16
N ILE A 109 -10.40 -28.31 -8.59
CA ILE A 109 -11.75 -27.75 -8.55
C ILE A 109 -11.92 -26.82 -9.75
N TYR A 110 -13.03 -26.93 -10.45
CA TYR A 110 -13.36 -26.12 -11.62
C TYR A 110 -14.87 -25.83 -11.64
N ALA A 111 -15.27 -24.77 -12.35
CA ALA A 111 -16.67 -24.43 -12.55
C ALA A 111 -17.16 -24.96 -13.91
N LYS A 112 -18.35 -25.56 -13.94
CA LYS A 112 -19.03 -25.92 -15.19
C LYS A 112 -19.35 -24.66 -15.98
N LYS A 113 -19.01 -24.65 -17.28
CA LYS A 113 -19.27 -23.51 -18.18
C LYS A 113 -20.76 -23.12 -18.28
N ASN A 114 -21.66 -24.09 -18.15
CA ASN A 114 -23.09 -23.87 -18.42
C ASN A 114 -23.90 -23.56 -17.15
N THR A 115 -23.53 -24.14 -16.00
CA THR A 115 -24.31 -24.01 -14.75
C THR A 115 -23.60 -23.16 -13.69
N GLY A 116 -22.29 -22.92 -13.83
CA GLY A 116 -21.49 -22.27 -12.78
C GLY A 116 -21.24 -23.14 -11.54
N GLU A 117 -21.80 -24.36 -11.50
CA GLU A 117 -21.60 -25.30 -10.39
C GLU A 117 -20.16 -25.78 -10.32
N LEU A 118 -19.67 -25.96 -9.10
CA LEU A 118 -18.33 -26.45 -8.83
C LEU A 118 -18.28 -27.98 -8.94
N GLU A 119 -17.27 -28.47 -9.65
CA GLU A 119 -16.92 -29.89 -9.73
C GLU A 119 -15.45 -30.13 -9.40
N ILE A 120 -15.12 -31.39 -9.19
CA ILE A 120 -13.77 -31.84 -8.84
C ILE A 120 -13.33 -32.98 -9.75
N LEU A 121 -12.13 -32.83 -10.32
CA LEU A 121 -11.41 -33.87 -11.06
C LEU A 121 -10.11 -34.22 -10.33
N LEU A 122 -9.61 -35.42 -10.57
CA LEU A 122 -8.32 -35.88 -10.07
C LEU A 122 -7.32 -35.82 -11.21
N HIS A 123 -6.39 -34.87 -11.12
CA HIS A 123 -5.27 -34.72 -12.04
C HIS A 123 -4.14 -35.68 -11.67
N VAL A 124 -3.52 -36.29 -12.67
CA VAL A 124 -2.35 -37.16 -12.50
C VAL A 124 -1.11 -36.42 -12.95
N LEU A 125 -0.19 -36.19 -12.02
CA LEU A 125 1.10 -35.57 -12.26
C LEU A 125 2.19 -36.63 -12.31
N GLY A 126 3.14 -36.45 -13.22
CA GLY A 126 4.28 -37.34 -13.42
C GLY A 126 5.56 -36.54 -13.63
N ALA A 127 6.70 -37.10 -13.24
CA ALA A 127 7.99 -36.50 -13.53
C ALA A 127 8.43 -36.85 -14.97
N LYS A 128 8.94 -35.86 -15.70
CA LYS A 128 9.44 -36.06 -17.06
C LYS A 128 10.64 -37.03 -17.08
N SER A 129 10.71 -37.85 -18.12
CA SER A 129 11.72 -38.91 -18.33
C SER A 129 13.16 -38.39 -18.54
N SER A 130 13.37 -37.10 -18.82
CA SER A 130 14.70 -36.55 -19.12
C SER A 130 15.52 -36.16 -17.87
N LYS A 131 16.85 -36.27 -17.94
CA LYS A 131 17.82 -35.62 -17.01
C LYS A 131 17.60 -34.09 -16.81
N LYS A 132 16.72 -33.46 -17.60
CA LYS A 132 16.36 -32.03 -17.55
C LYS A 132 15.03 -31.74 -16.83
N GLY A 133 14.29 -32.74 -16.34
CA GLY A 133 13.08 -32.52 -15.56
C GLY A 133 13.42 -32.29 -14.09
N SER A 134 13.32 -31.04 -13.61
CA SER A 134 13.53 -30.77 -12.18
C SER A 134 12.30 -31.24 -11.39
N PRO A 135 12.47 -31.86 -10.21
CA PRO A 135 11.38 -32.11 -9.25
C PRO A 135 10.58 -30.84 -8.91
N GLU A 136 11.18 -29.67 -9.09
CA GLU A 136 10.55 -28.36 -8.94
C GLU A 136 9.35 -28.20 -9.89
N THR A 137 9.37 -28.79 -11.09
CA THR A 137 8.27 -28.68 -12.05
C THR A 137 6.96 -29.25 -11.50
N VAL A 138 6.99 -30.39 -10.80
CA VAL A 138 5.78 -31.01 -10.22
C VAL A 138 5.23 -30.15 -9.09
N ARG A 139 6.11 -29.61 -8.25
CA ARG A 139 5.75 -28.69 -7.17
C ARG A 139 5.07 -27.45 -7.73
N ASP A 140 5.64 -26.86 -8.78
CA ASP A 140 5.12 -25.63 -9.39
C ASP A 140 3.74 -25.87 -10.01
N ILE A 141 3.55 -27.01 -10.69
CA ILE A 141 2.24 -27.38 -11.24
C ILE A 141 1.22 -27.72 -10.16
N PHE A 142 1.64 -28.36 -9.06
CA PHE A 142 0.77 -28.56 -7.89
C PHE A 142 0.27 -27.21 -7.34
N PHE A 143 1.15 -26.23 -7.15
CA PHE A 143 0.77 -24.89 -6.70
C PHE A 143 -0.12 -24.17 -7.71
N GLN A 144 0.16 -24.28 -9.02
CA GLN A 144 -0.70 -23.71 -10.05
C GLN A 144 -2.10 -24.35 -10.03
N ILE A 145 -2.20 -25.66 -9.81
CA ILE A 145 -3.49 -26.35 -9.66
C ILE A 145 -4.24 -25.84 -8.42
N ALA A 146 -3.56 -25.75 -7.27
CA ALA A 146 -4.14 -25.21 -6.04
C ALA A 146 -4.61 -23.75 -6.21
N ARG A 147 -3.81 -22.89 -6.86
CA ARG A 147 -4.15 -21.50 -7.16
C ARG A 147 -5.33 -21.38 -8.13
N LYS A 148 -5.41 -22.23 -9.16
CA LYS A 148 -6.59 -22.29 -10.05
C LYS A 148 -7.86 -22.74 -9.32
N SER A 149 -7.77 -23.72 -8.43
CA SER A 149 -8.89 -24.15 -7.59
C SER A 149 -9.33 -23.04 -6.63
N ALA A 150 -8.38 -22.34 -6.00
CA ALA A 150 -8.63 -21.19 -5.14
C ALA A 150 -9.37 -20.07 -5.87
N GLY A 151 -8.88 -19.67 -7.05
CA GLY A 151 -9.55 -18.66 -7.88
C GLY A 151 -10.96 -19.08 -8.35
N THR A 152 -11.16 -20.37 -8.61
CA THR A 152 -12.48 -20.91 -8.96
C THR A 152 -13.44 -20.82 -7.77
N ILE A 153 -13.03 -21.26 -6.58
CA ILE A 153 -13.84 -21.15 -5.36
C ILE A 153 -14.15 -19.69 -5.06
N ARG A 154 -13.15 -18.81 -5.14
CA ARG A 154 -13.33 -17.37 -4.94
C ARG A 154 -14.43 -16.81 -5.84
N ASN A 155 -14.35 -17.07 -7.15
CA ASN A 155 -15.34 -16.55 -8.10
C ASN A 155 -16.75 -17.07 -7.79
N PHE A 156 -16.87 -18.33 -7.40
CA PHE A 156 -18.14 -18.91 -6.96
C PHE A 156 -18.66 -18.27 -5.66
N GLU A 157 -17.78 -18.05 -4.68
CA GLU A 157 -18.14 -17.39 -3.42
C GLU A 157 -18.63 -15.96 -3.67
N ILE A 158 -18.02 -15.22 -4.58
CA ILE A 158 -18.46 -13.87 -4.99
C ILE A 158 -19.83 -13.93 -5.65
N SER A 159 -20.03 -14.77 -6.67
CA SER A 159 -21.31 -14.83 -7.40
C SER A 159 -22.47 -15.26 -6.49
N SER A 160 -22.21 -16.19 -5.57
CA SER A 160 -23.21 -16.71 -4.63
C SER A 160 -23.56 -15.76 -3.48
N GLN A 161 -22.90 -14.60 -3.33
CA GLN A 161 -23.32 -13.61 -2.33
C GLN A 161 -24.67 -12.98 -2.70
N ASN A 162 -24.92 -12.78 -3.99
CA ASN A 162 -26.20 -12.31 -4.49
C ASN A 162 -27.32 -13.31 -4.21
N ASP A 163 -27.08 -14.61 -4.46
CA ASP A 163 -28.05 -15.67 -4.20
C ASP A 163 -28.38 -15.83 -2.70
N ARG A 164 -27.37 -15.56 -1.85
CA ARG A 164 -27.50 -15.57 -0.38
C ARG A 164 -28.07 -14.26 0.19
N GLU A 165 -28.31 -13.26 -0.65
CA GLU A 165 -28.79 -11.93 -0.27
C GLU A 165 -27.89 -11.27 0.78
N ILE A 166 -26.57 -11.41 0.64
CA ILE A 166 -25.60 -10.82 1.57
C ILE A 166 -25.49 -9.31 1.30
N VAL A 167 -26.00 -8.50 2.22
CA VAL A 167 -25.82 -7.05 2.23
C VAL A 167 -24.77 -6.69 3.29
N LEU A 168 -23.60 -6.22 2.85
CA LEU A 168 -22.44 -6.00 3.74
C LEU A 168 -22.76 -5.05 4.90
N ASN A 169 -23.55 -4.01 4.65
CA ASN A 169 -23.96 -3.06 5.68
C ASN A 169 -24.78 -3.75 6.79
N GLU A 170 -25.72 -4.62 6.43
CA GLU A 170 -26.55 -5.37 7.38
C GLU A 170 -25.72 -6.37 8.18
N VAL A 171 -24.76 -7.02 7.51
CA VAL A 171 -23.79 -7.89 8.18
C VAL A 171 -22.99 -7.11 9.22
N LEU A 172 -22.44 -5.94 8.87
CA LEU A 172 -21.68 -5.11 9.80
C LEU A 172 -22.54 -4.66 10.99
N TYR A 173 -23.79 -4.25 10.78
CA TYR A 173 -24.72 -3.89 11.86
C TYR A 173 -24.96 -5.08 12.81
N SER A 174 -25.27 -6.25 12.26
CA SER A 174 -25.55 -7.46 13.05
C SER A 174 -24.34 -7.89 13.88
N LEU A 175 -23.15 -7.90 13.27
CA LEU A 175 -21.90 -8.26 13.94
C LEU A 175 -21.52 -7.24 15.03
N ALA A 176 -21.72 -5.94 14.79
CA ALA A 176 -21.51 -4.89 15.79
C ALA A 176 -22.48 -5.00 16.98
N ASP A 177 -23.68 -5.56 16.76
CA ASP A 177 -24.61 -5.87 17.83
C ASP A 177 -24.25 -7.15 18.62
N GLY A 178 -23.21 -7.88 18.19
CA GLY A 178 -22.79 -9.15 18.77
C GLY A 178 -23.59 -10.35 18.26
N ASN A 179 -24.41 -10.15 17.22
CA ASN A 179 -25.27 -11.17 16.64
C ASN A 179 -24.61 -11.84 15.42
N THR A 180 -25.00 -13.08 15.16
CA THR A 180 -24.66 -13.73 13.88
C THR A 180 -25.67 -13.30 12.82
N PRO A 181 -25.24 -12.75 11.67
CA PRO A 181 -26.14 -12.38 10.59
C PRO A 181 -26.97 -13.57 10.11
N HIS A 182 -28.23 -13.30 9.77
CA HIS A 182 -29.10 -14.31 9.19
C HIS A 182 -29.03 -14.22 7.67
N PHE A 183 -28.57 -15.29 7.04
CA PHE A 183 -28.54 -15.43 5.59
C PHE A 183 -29.65 -16.34 5.12
N LYS A 184 -30.11 -16.14 3.88
CA LYS A 184 -31.12 -17.01 3.24
C LYS A 184 -30.72 -18.47 3.23
N TYR A 185 -29.43 -18.75 3.08
CA TYR A 185 -28.84 -20.09 3.13
C TYR A 185 -27.63 -20.10 4.07
N ALA A 186 -27.48 -21.18 4.85
CA ALA A 186 -26.34 -21.35 5.74
C ALA A 186 -25.04 -21.47 4.93
N TYR A 187 -23.95 -20.89 5.44
CA TYR A 187 -22.64 -21.02 4.83
C TYR A 187 -22.13 -22.46 4.92
N THR A 188 -21.65 -22.97 3.80
CA THR A 188 -20.94 -24.25 3.69
C THR A 188 -19.59 -24.00 3.05
N ASP A 189 -18.51 -24.43 3.69
CA ASP A 189 -17.17 -24.33 3.11
C ASP A 189 -17.06 -25.23 1.87
N LYS A 190 -17.17 -24.63 0.69
CA LYS A 190 -17.25 -25.37 -0.58
C LYS A 190 -15.97 -26.15 -0.90
N ALA A 191 -14.81 -25.63 -0.49
CA ALA A 191 -13.55 -26.36 -0.63
C ALA A 191 -13.61 -27.66 0.17
N LYS A 192 -13.99 -27.57 1.45
CA LYS A 192 -14.12 -28.74 2.33
C LYS A 192 -15.18 -29.72 1.83
N GLU A 193 -16.33 -29.22 1.38
CA GLU A 193 -17.43 -30.03 0.84
C GLU A 193 -16.97 -30.85 -0.37
N LEU A 194 -16.34 -30.21 -1.36
CA LEU A 194 -15.90 -30.86 -2.60
C LEU A 194 -14.78 -31.88 -2.37
N LEU A 195 -13.78 -31.52 -1.56
CA LEU A 195 -12.71 -32.46 -1.18
C LEU A 195 -13.27 -33.64 -0.37
N GLY A 196 -14.34 -33.40 0.41
CA GLY A 196 -15.07 -34.42 1.14
C GLY A 196 -15.75 -35.47 0.25
N LYS A 197 -16.21 -35.07 -0.95
CA LYS A 197 -16.94 -35.91 -1.93
C LYS A 197 -16.05 -36.81 -2.79
N ILE A 198 -14.72 -36.71 -2.68
CA ILE A 198 -13.81 -37.57 -3.44
C ILE A 198 -14.04 -39.03 -3.03
N TYR A 199 -14.32 -39.89 -4.01
CA TYR A 199 -14.63 -41.31 -3.79
C TYR A 199 -13.36 -42.10 -3.41
N HIS A 200 -12.35 -42.10 -4.29
CA HIS A 200 -11.09 -42.85 -4.12
C HIS A 200 -10.00 -42.03 -3.42
N LYS A 201 -10.22 -41.67 -2.14
CA LYS A 201 -9.26 -40.87 -1.35
C LYS A 201 -7.92 -41.57 -1.13
N ASN A 202 -7.91 -42.89 -1.18
CA ASN A 202 -6.72 -43.74 -1.07
C ASN A 202 -5.70 -43.52 -2.20
N LEU A 203 -6.11 -42.95 -3.34
CA LEU A 203 -5.21 -42.60 -4.44
C LEU A 203 -4.39 -41.33 -4.18
N MET A 204 -4.59 -40.65 -3.05
CA MET A 204 -3.82 -39.47 -2.69
C MET A 204 -3.03 -39.73 -1.41
N HIS A 205 -1.90 -39.04 -1.27
CA HIS A 205 -1.15 -39.08 -0.01
C HIS A 205 -2.02 -38.54 1.14
N LYS A 206 -1.88 -39.13 2.34
CA LYS A 206 -2.74 -38.83 3.50
C LYS A 206 -2.77 -37.34 3.85
N ASP A 207 -1.62 -36.69 3.82
CA ASP A 207 -1.49 -35.26 4.17
C ASP A 207 -1.86 -34.31 3.03
N LEU A 208 -1.94 -34.80 1.78
CA LEU A 208 -2.13 -33.95 0.60
C LEU A 208 -3.44 -33.18 0.64
N LEU A 209 -4.54 -33.82 1.07
CA LEU A 209 -5.85 -33.17 1.10
C LEU A 209 -5.93 -32.03 2.11
N ASP A 210 -5.32 -32.20 3.29
CA ASP A 210 -5.30 -31.18 4.34
C ASP A 210 -4.40 -30.00 3.93
N ASP A 211 -3.22 -30.29 3.39
CA ASP A 211 -2.33 -29.28 2.82
C ASP A 211 -2.99 -28.51 1.67
N TYR A 212 -3.65 -29.22 0.77
CA TYR A 212 -4.34 -28.63 -0.37
C TYR A 212 -5.49 -27.71 0.06
N TYR A 213 -6.27 -28.14 1.06
CA TYR A 213 -7.31 -27.32 1.68
C TYR A 213 -6.75 -26.04 2.30
N LYS A 214 -5.64 -26.13 3.06
CA LYS A 214 -4.96 -24.95 3.63
C LYS A 214 -4.43 -24.01 2.55
N LEU A 215 -3.85 -24.56 1.48
CA LEU A 215 -3.33 -23.78 0.35
C LEU A 215 -4.44 -23.03 -0.38
N ILE A 216 -5.58 -23.66 -0.64
CA ILE A 216 -6.75 -22.98 -1.24
C ILE A 216 -7.11 -21.74 -0.42
N HIS A 217 -7.29 -21.89 0.89
CA HIS A 217 -7.69 -20.77 1.74
C HIS A 217 -6.62 -19.69 1.82
N SER A 218 -5.33 -20.09 1.87
CA SER A 218 -4.23 -19.14 1.92
C SER A 218 -4.09 -18.34 0.63
N PHE A 219 -4.33 -18.94 -0.53
CA PHE A 219 -4.38 -18.24 -1.82
C PHE A 219 -5.58 -17.29 -1.92
N ILE A 220 -6.77 -17.70 -1.45
CA ILE A 220 -7.93 -16.80 -1.42
C ILE A 220 -7.66 -15.58 -0.52
N GLN A 221 -6.99 -15.78 0.62
CA GLN A 221 -6.63 -14.69 1.55
C GLN A 221 -5.53 -13.77 1.00
N GLU A 222 -4.56 -14.32 0.25
CA GLU A 222 -3.47 -13.54 -0.37
C GLU A 222 -3.99 -12.50 -1.37
N GLU A 223 -5.10 -12.79 -2.03
CA GLU A 223 -5.68 -11.88 -3.01
C GLU A 223 -6.50 -10.75 -2.37
N GLU A 224 -6.82 -10.83 -1.07
CA GLU A 224 -7.58 -9.82 -0.30
C GLU A 224 -8.95 -9.42 -0.89
N ILE A 225 -9.47 -10.18 -1.85
CA ILE A 225 -10.81 -10.00 -2.43
C ILE A 225 -11.90 -10.52 -1.50
N LEU A 226 -11.65 -11.66 -0.84
CA LEU A 226 -12.58 -12.30 0.08
C LEU A 226 -11.98 -12.39 1.48
N THR A 227 -12.76 -11.92 2.46
CA THR A 227 -12.41 -12.02 3.88
C THR A 227 -13.07 -13.27 4.47
N ARG A 228 -12.26 -14.15 5.07
CA ARG A 228 -12.77 -15.33 5.78
C ARG A 228 -13.22 -14.97 7.19
N THR A 229 -14.51 -15.10 7.44
CA THR A 229 -15.13 -14.97 8.77
C THR A 229 -15.44 -16.35 9.35
N SER A 230 -15.57 -16.41 10.67
CA SER A 230 -15.85 -17.64 11.41
C SER A 230 -17.33 -18.03 11.39
N THR A 231 -18.22 -17.04 11.35
CA THR A 231 -19.68 -17.21 11.41
C THR A 231 -20.35 -16.98 10.06
N CYS A 232 -19.82 -16.07 9.23
CA CYS A 232 -20.46 -15.69 7.96
C CYS A 232 -19.84 -16.34 6.73
N GLY A 233 -18.74 -17.09 6.89
CA GLY A 233 -17.98 -17.64 5.77
C GLY A 233 -17.19 -16.58 5.02
N TYR A 234 -17.15 -16.67 3.69
CA TYR A 234 -16.43 -15.71 2.85
C TYR A 234 -17.30 -14.50 2.50
N ILE A 235 -16.79 -13.31 2.80
CA ILE A 235 -17.42 -12.02 2.48
C ILE A 235 -16.55 -11.21 1.54
N HIS A 236 -17.15 -10.61 0.53
CA HIS A 236 -16.49 -9.75 -0.44
C HIS A 236 -16.61 -8.31 0.04
N VAL A 237 -15.47 -7.62 0.11
CA VAL A 237 -15.40 -6.18 0.33
C VAL A 237 -14.96 -5.53 -0.99
N PRO A 238 -15.86 -4.90 -1.76
CA PRO A 238 -15.50 -4.24 -3.01
C PRO A 238 -14.62 -3.01 -2.76
N ASP A 239 -13.60 -2.81 -3.59
CA ASP A 239 -12.66 -1.68 -3.42
C ASP A 239 -13.35 -0.33 -3.62
N GLN A 240 -14.32 -0.27 -4.54
CA GLN A 240 -15.09 0.95 -4.87
C GLN A 240 -15.95 1.47 -3.71
N ASP A 241 -16.33 0.60 -2.78
CA ASP A 241 -17.22 0.93 -1.66
C ASP A 241 -16.45 1.13 -0.36
N ALA A 242 -15.12 0.98 -0.37
CA ALA A 242 -14.28 0.92 0.83
C ALA A 242 -14.41 2.17 1.72
N ASP A 243 -14.47 3.38 1.15
CA ASP A 243 -14.59 4.62 1.93
C ASP A 243 -15.98 4.80 2.58
N ALA A 244 -17.04 4.44 1.85
CA ALA A 244 -18.40 4.46 2.38
C ALA A 244 -18.56 3.44 3.52
N LEU A 245 -18.02 2.23 3.31
CA LEU A 245 -17.99 1.18 4.31
C LEU A 245 -17.13 1.58 5.52
N PHE A 246 -16.00 2.25 5.31
CA PHE A 246 -15.15 2.72 6.41
C PHE A 246 -15.90 3.71 7.32
N THR A 247 -16.69 4.62 6.74
CA THR A 247 -17.50 5.57 7.50
C THR A 247 -18.50 4.84 8.41
N GLN A 248 -19.17 3.82 7.86
CA GLN A 248 -20.11 3.02 8.62
C GLN A 248 -19.42 2.16 9.69
N VAL A 249 -18.30 1.51 9.36
CA VAL A 249 -17.50 0.73 10.32
C VAL A 249 -17.05 1.60 11.48
N SER A 250 -16.58 2.82 11.19
CA SER A 250 -16.14 3.78 12.19
C SER A 250 -17.29 4.15 13.14
N GLU A 251 -18.45 4.50 12.59
CA GLU A 251 -19.63 4.84 13.40
C GLU A 251 -20.10 3.66 14.26
N LEU A 252 -20.16 2.45 13.70
CA LEU A 252 -20.54 1.24 14.44
C LEU A 252 -19.53 0.92 15.53
N TYR A 253 -18.24 1.08 15.23
CA TYR A 253 -17.18 0.80 16.15
C TYR A 253 -17.23 1.74 17.36
N GLU A 254 -17.27 3.05 17.11
CA GLU A 254 -17.36 4.10 18.15
C GLU A 254 -18.65 3.93 18.98
N LYS A 255 -19.82 3.88 18.34
CA LYS A 255 -21.11 3.98 19.07
C LYS A 255 -21.61 2.68 19.67
N LYS A 256 -21.23 1.51 19.11
CA LYS A 256 -21.77 0.21 19.55
C LYS A 256 -20.70 -0.70 20.12
N VAL A 257 -19.58 -0.86 19.42
CA VAL A 257 -18.59 -1.89 19.78
C VAL A 257 -17.73 -1.44 20.95
N ILE A 258 -17.24 -0.19 20.96
CA ILE A 258 -16.40 0.34 22.05
C ILE A 258 -17.12 0.28 23.42
N PRO A 259 -18.37 0.77 23.60
CA PRO A 259 -19.05 0.71 24.89
C PRO A 259 -19.20 -0.73 25.42
N LYS A 260 -19.52 -1.68 24.51
CA LYS A 260 -19.63 -3.10 24.87
C LYS A 260 -18.27 -3.71 25.21
N LEU A 261 -17.23 -3.40 24.42
CA LEU A 261 -15.86 -3.85 24.67
C LEU A 261 -15.36 -3.39 26.04
N VAL A 262 -15.61 -2.13 26.39
CA VAL A 262 -15.25 -1.55 27.70
C VAL A 262 -15.96 -2.27 28.85
N THR A 263 -17.22 -2.67 28.64
CA THR A 263 -18.02 -3.39 29.65
C THR A 263 -17.60 -4.84 29.81
N GLU A 264 -17.39 -5.54 28.69
CA GLU A 264 -17.15 -6.99 28.66
C GLU A 264 -15.67 -7.35 28.86
N ASN A 265 -14.74 -6.49 28.42
CA ASN A 265 -13.31 -6.73 28.53
C ASN A 265 -12.51 -5.42 28.78
N PRO A 266 -12.54 -4.88 30.01
CA PRO A 266 -11.86 -3.62 30.36
C PRO A 266 -10.34 -3.64 30.10
N LYS A 267 -9.68 -4.79 30.28
CA LYS A 267 -8.24 -4.94 30.04
C LYS A 267 -7.88 -4.73 28.57
N LEU A 268 -8.74 -5.18 27.66
CA LEU A 268 -8.56 -4.97 26.23
C LEU A 268 -8.78 -3.51 25.85
N ALA A 269 -9.72 -2.82 26.52
CA ALA A 269 -9.91 -1.38 26.36
C ALA A 269 -8.71 -0.55 26.84
N GLU A 270 -8.05 -0.93 27.95
CA GLU A 270 -6.79 -0.29 28.38
C GLU A 270 -5.68 -0.45 27.34
N GLN A 271 -5.55 -1.65 26.75
CA GLN A 271 -4.59 -1.89 25.68
C GLN A 271 -4.88 -1.04 24.45
N LEU A 272 -6.16 -0.84 24.09
CA LEU A 272 -6.54 0.07 23.01
C LEU A 272 -6.12 1.51 23.28
N ILE A 273 -6.32 2.00 24.50
CA ILE A 273 -5.83 3.32 24.89
C ILE A 273 -4.32 3.40 24.70
N THR A 274 -3.55 2.40 25.15
CA THR A 274 -2.09 2.39 24.96
C THR A 274 -1.69 2.40 23.48
N ILE A 275 -2.42 1.66 22.62
CA ILE A 275 -2.18 1.64 21.17
C ILE A 275 -2.44 3.02 20.57
N ARG A 276 -3.59 3.64 20.88
CA ARG A 276 -3.96 5.00 20.45
C ARG A 276 -2.91 6.01 20.89
N GLU A 277 -2.50 5.97 22.15
CA GLU A 277 -1.46 6.84 22.70
C GLU A 277 -0.13 6.65 21.99
N THR A 278 0.28 5.41 21.71
CA THR A 278 1.55 5.13 21.03
C THR A 278 1.56 5.72 19.62
N ILE A 279 0.49 5.50 18.84
CA ILE A 279 0.39 6.04 17.48
C ILE A 279 0.34 7.57 17.53
N LEU A 280 -0.51 8.15 18.38
CA LEU A 280 -0.65 9.61 18.53
C LEU A 280 0.61 10.30 19.10
N SER A 281 1.47 9.57 19.80
CA SER A 281 2.75 10.07 20.33
C SER A 281 3.89 9.97 19.32
N ASP A 282 3.74 9.22 18.23
CA ASP A 282 4.75 9.18 17.16
C ASP A 282 4.70 10.48 16.34
N GLU A 283 5.56 11.43 16.73
CA GLU A 283 5.71 12.72 16.06
C GLU A 283 6.16 12.60 14.60
N SER A 284 6.78 11.46 14.22
CA SER A 284 7.40 11.23 12.91
C SER A 284 6.48 10.50 11.92
N GLY A 285 5.62 9.60 12.40
CA GLY A 285 4.70 8.80 11.58
C GLY A 285 3.38 9.51 11.21
N LEU A 286 2.97 10.51 11.98
CA LEU A 286 1.68 11.23 11.83
C LEU A 286 1.80 12.59 11.13
N LEU A 287 2.76 12.76 10.23
CA LEU A 287 2.94 14.02 9.49
C LEU A 287 1.85 14.26 8.41
N ASN A 288 0.85 13.37 8.33
CA ASN A 288 -0.33 13.59 7.52
C ASN A 288 -1.37 14.36 8.34
N ASN A 289 -1.52 15.66 8.09
CA ASN A 289 -2.44 16.55 8.81
C ASN A 289 -3.94 16.31 8.48
N ASP A 290 -4.27 15.19 7.83
CA ASP A 290 -5.65 14.80 7.57
C ASP A 290 -6.16 13.93 8.75
N PRO A 291 -7.06 14.46 9.59
CA PRO A 291 -7.60 13.72 10.72
C PRO A 291 -8.24 12.39 10.33
N LEU A 292 -8.81 12.31 9.12
CA LEU A 292 -9.43 11.09 8.62
C LEU A 292 -8.40 10.00 8.33
N LEU A 293 -7.27 10.37 7.73
CA LEU A 293 -6.19 9.44 7.40
C LEU A 293 -5.45 8.96 8.65
N ILE A 294 -5.28 9.85 9.64
CA ILE A 294 -4.81 9.47 10.98
C ILE A 294 -5.76 8.46 11.61
N ARG A 295 -7.07 8.72 11.57
CA ARG A 295 -8.09 7.81 12.12
C ARG A 295 -8.08 6.45 11.42
N LYS A 296 -8.02 6.42 10.08
CA LYS A 296 -7.88 5.18 9.29
C LYS A 296 -6.63 4.39 9.70
N SER A 297 -5.51 5.07 9.90
CA SER A 297 -4.25 4.42 10.32
C SER A 297 -4.36 3.79 11.72
N ILE A 298 -4.92 4.54 12.68
CA ILE A 298 -5.20 4.06 14.04
C ILE A 298 -6.12 2.84 14.01
N TYR A 299 -7.25 2.94 13.30
CA TYR A 299 -8.24 1.87 13.22
C TYR A 299 -7.71 0.62 12.51
N SER A 300 -6.87 0.78 11.48
CA SER A 300 -6.22 -0.35 10.82
C SER A 300 -5.38 -1.18 11.81
N GLU A 301 -4.57 -0.51 12.63
CA GLU A 301 -3.76 -1.18 13.65
C GLU A 301 -4.60 -1.77 14.79
N GLU A 302 -5.61 -1.03 15.24
CA GLU A 302 -6.52 -1.48 16.30
C GLU A 302 -7.27 -2.72 15.90
N PHE A 303 -7.90 -2.73 14.71
CA PHE A 303 -8.65 -3.88 14.23
C PHE A 303 -7.75 -5.09 14.01
N ALA A 304 -6.50 -4.91 13.58
CA ALA A 304 -5.54 -6.00 13.49
C ALA A 304 -5.23 -6.63 14.86
N LYS A 305 -4.98 -5.81 15.90
CA LYS A 305 -4.71 -6.29 17.26
C LYS A 305 -5.97 -6.89 17.90
N LEU A 306 -7.12 -6.26 17.74
CA LEU A 306 -8.41 -6.76 18.24
C LEU A 306 -8.79 -8.09 17.59
N THR A 307 -8.50 -8.29 16.30
CA THR A 307 -8.70 -9.58 15.64
C THR A 307 -7.85 -10.69 16.28
N GLN A 308 -6.61 -10.39 16.68
CA GLN A 308 -5.73 -11.36 17.34
C GLN A 308 -6.20 -11.67 18.77
N LEU A 309 -6.61 -10.64 19.51
CA LEU A 309 -6.95 -10.74 20.94
C LEU A 309 -8.36 -11.29 21.19
N SER A 310 -9.32 -11.03 20.30
CA SER A 310 -10.69 -11.57 20.38
C SER A 310 -10.78 -13.07 20.04
N GLY A 311 -9.67 -13.69 19.63
CA GLY A 311 -9.63 -15.09 19.21
C GLY A 311 -10.26 -15.31 17.83
N ASN A 312 -10.42 -16.57 17.45
CA ASN A 312 -10.78 -16.96 16.08
C ASN A 312 -12.29 -17.12 15.81
N LYS A 313 -13.16 -16.90 16.79
CA LYS A 313 -14.58 -17.21 16.72
C LYS A 313 -15.44 -16.12 17.35
N GLY A 314 -16.60 -15.85 16.74
CA GLY A 314 -17.64 -14.99 17.30
C GLY A 314 -17.89 -13.72 16.48
N ALA A 315 -19.03 -13.09 16.73
CA ALA A 315 -19.51 -11.94 15.96
C ALA A 315 -18.52 -10.75 16.00
N TYR A 316 -17.97 -10.41 17.15
CA TYR A 316 -16.99 -9.33 17.26
C TYR A 316 -15.66 -9.64 16.56
N SER A 317 -15.18 -10.88 16.63
CA SER A 317 -13.97 -11.29 15.89
C SER A 317 -14.17 -11.12 14.38
N ASP A 318 -15.35 -11.50 13.87
CA ASP A 318 -15.70 -11.32 12.48
C ASP A 318 -15.90 -9.85 12.10
N PHE A 319 -16.48 -9.03 12.99
CA PHE A 319 -16.55 -7.58 12.82
C PHE A 319 -15.15 -6.99 12.66
N PHE A 320 -14.21 -7.30 13.56
CA PHE A 320 -12.85 -6.76 13.51
C PHE A 320 -12.09 -7.21 12.25
N ARG A 321 -12.31 -8.44 11.76
CA ARG A 321 -11.71 -8.91 10.50
C ARG A 321 -12.19 -8.10 9.30
N LEU A 322 -13.51 -7.89 9.19
CA LEU A 322 -14.07 -7.10 8.10
C LEU A 322 -13.66 -5.64 8.21
N ALA A 323 -13.76 -5.07 9.41
CA ALA A 323 -13.37 -3.70 9.72
C ALA A 323 -11.91 -3.43 9.35
N ARG A 324 -11.00 -4.36 9.66
CA ARG A 324 -9.59 -4.30 9.25
C ARG A 324 -9.47 -4.21 7.73
N VAL A 325 -10.07 -5.14 6.98
CA VAL A 325 -9.92 -5.19 5.51
C VAL A 325 -10.52 -3.94 4.86
N ILE A 326 -11.71 -3.51 5.29
CA ILE A 326 -12.36 -2.27 4.84
C ILE A 326 -11.44 -1.07 5.08
N THR A 327 -10.91 -0.95 6.29
CA THR A 327 -10.04 0.18 6.68
C THR A 327 -8.72 0.16 5.91
N GLN A 328 -8.12 -1.01 5.73
CA GLN A 328 -6.88 -1.18 4.97
C GLN A 328 -7.07 -0.77 3.50
N LYS A 329 -8.13 -1.27 2.83
CA LYS A 329 -8.44 -0.89 1.44
C LYS A 329 -8.70 0.61 1.29
N SER A 330 -9.43 1.19 2.24
CA SER A 330 -9.72 2.62 2.27
C SER A 330 -8.44 3.47 2.49
N LEU A 331 -7.53 3.01 3.36
CA LEU A 331 -6.22 3.66 3.58
C LEU A 331 -5.30 3.53 2.36
N GLU A 332 -5.23 2.35 1.73
CA GLU A 332 -4.43 2.10 0.53
C GLU A 332 -4.88 2.96 -0.65
N SER A 333 -6.20 3.15 -0.81
CA SER A 333 -6.78 4.06 -1.80
C SER A 333 -6.31 5.50 -1.59
N ASP A 334 -6.42 6.02 -0.37
CA ASP A 334 -5.97 7.38 -0.03
C ASP A 334 -4.46 7.56 -0.25
N MET A 335 -3.66 6.58 0.19
CA MET A 335 -2.20 6.57 0.00
C MET A 335 -1.83 6.52 -1.49
N PHE A 336 -2.55 5.74 -2.29
CA PHE A 336 -2.34 5.65 -3.73
C PHE A 336 -2.66 7.00 -4.41
N LEU A 337 -3.79 7.62 -4.07
CA LEU A 337 -4.16 8.94 -4.60
C LEU A 337 -3.15 10.01 -4.21
N LYS A 338 -2.70 9.99 -2.95
CA LYS A 338 -1.63 10.86 -2.44
C LYS A 338 -0.35 10.68 -3.24
N GLY A 339 0.14 9.44 -3.38
CA GLY A 339 1.37 9.14 -4.11
C GLY A 339 1.27 9.46 -5.61
N ALA A 340 0.12 9.21 -6.24
CA ALA A 340 -0.12 9.58 -7.64
C ALA A 340 -0.08 11.10 -7.84
N ARG A 341 -0.65 11.85 -6.90
CA ARG A 341 -0.59 13.32 -6.90
C ARG A 341 0.83 13.83 -6.71
N GLU A 342 1.56 13.32 -5.72
CA GLU A 342 2.95 13.71 -5.49
C GLU A 342 3.83 13.43 -6.71
N LYS A 343 3.68 12.26 -7.32
CA LYS A 343 4.42 11.90 -8.54
C LYS A 343 4.07 12.81 -9.73
N SER A 344 2.81 13.23 -9.84
CA SER A 344 2.39 14.21 -10.84
C SER A 344 3.07 15.56 -10.61
N VAL A 345 3.08 16.04 -9.36
CA VAL A 345 3.76 17.29 -8.98
C VAL A 345 5.27 17.19 -9.21
N GLU A 346 5.91 16.09 -8.83
CA GLU A 346 7.34 15.84 -9.05
C GLU A 346 7.70 15.89 -10.54
N ASN A 347 6.92 15.23 -11.39
CA ASN A 347 7.10 15.28 -12.85
C ASN A 347 6.86 16.68 -13.41
N GLY A 348 5.85 17.39 -12.91
CA GLY A 348 5.57 18.79 -13.23
C GLY A 348 6.75 19.70 -12.88
N LEU A 349 7.32 19.52 -11.68
CA LEU A 349 8.48 20.23 -11.19
C LEU A 349 9.70 19.98 -12.08
N LYS A 350 10.04 18.72 -12.39
CA LYS A 350 11.13 18.39 -13.31
C LYS A 350 10.93 19.05 -14.67
N LYS A 351 9.71 19.02 -15.22
CA LYS A 351 9.41 19.63 -16.51
C LYS A 351 9.58 21.15 -16.48
N VAL A 352 9.02 21.83 -15.48
CA VAL A 352 9.05 23.30 -15.38
C VAL A 352 10.47 23.80 -15.09
N VAL A 353 11.17 23.16 -14.16
CA VAL A 353 12.54 23.53 -13.76
C VAL A 353 13.54 23.30 -14.90
N LEU A 354 13.45 22.17 -15.62
CA LEU A 354 14.43 21.82 -16.66
C LEU A 354 14.10 22.38 -18.04
N SER A 355 12.82 22.51 -18.39
CA SER A 355 12.38 22.78 -19.78
C SER A 355 11.46 24.00 -19.94
N GLY A 356 11.22 24.77 -18.87
CA GLY A 356 10.45 26.01 -18.95
C GLY A 356 11.05 27.02 -19.94
N LYS A 357 10.19 27.65 -20.76
CA LYS A 357 10.56 28.71 -21.72
C LYS A 357 10.38 30.07 -21.06
N GLY A 358 11.47 30.83 -20.92
CA GLY A 358 11.48 32.15 -20.25
C GLY A 358 11.89 32.08 -18.79
N ALA A 359 12.36 33.20 -18.22
CA ALA A 359 12.93 33.22 -16.88
C ALA A 359 11.85 32.95 -15.82
N MET A 360 10.75 33.72 -15.84
CA MET A 360 9.66 33.59 -14.87
C MET A 360 8.90 32.27 -14.98
N ALA A 361 8.89 31.61 -16.14
CA ALA A 361 8.24 30.31 -16.32
C ALA A 361 8.93 29.18 -15.55
N ARG A 362 10.17 29.37 -15.09
CA ARG A 362 10.93 28.41 -14.26
C ARG A 362 10.83 28.69 -12.76
N TYR A 363 10.04 29.70 -12.38
CA TYR A 363 9.71 29.99 -10.99
C TYR A 363 8.35 29.38 -10.66
N MET A 364 8.29 28.57 -9.59
CA MET A 364 7.10 27.82 -9.20
C MET A 364 6.74 28.07 -7.74
N SER A 365 5.44 28.09 -7.46
CA SER A 365 4.86 28.03 -6.11
C SER A 365 3.99 26.78 -5.98
N LEU A 366 4.14 26.06 -4.87
CA LEU A 366 3.34 24.89 -4.53
C LEU A 366 2.76 25.08 -3.13
N SER A 367 1.45 25.00 -2.98
CA SER A 367 0.81 25.11 -1.68
C SER A 367 1.00 23.80 -0.90
N ILE A 368 1.61 23.86 0.28
CA ILE A 368 1.77 22.69 1.16
C ILE A 368 0.44 22.47 1.92
N GLY A 369 -0.05 21.23 1.91
CA GLY A 369 -1.37 20.83 2.37
C GLY A 369 -2.41 20.77 1.26
N ARG A 370 -2.30 21.66 0.26
CA ARG A 370 -3.15 21.60 -0.94
C ARG A 370 -2.48 20.76 -2.01
N ASP A 371 -1.37 21.19 -2.60
CA ASP A 371 -0.73 20.57 -3.78
C ASP A 371 0.20 19.42 -3.42
N LEU A 372 0.99 19.63 -2.36
CA LEU A 372 1.86 18.62 -1.76
C LEU A 372 1.38 18.34 -0.34
N PRO A 373 1.40 17.10 0.13
CA PRO A 373 1.12 16.83 1.53
C PRO A 373 2.24 17.38 2.42
N PHE A 374 1.95 17.61 3.70
CA PHE A 374 2.87 18.25 4.64
C PHE A 374 4.14 17.43 4.90
N ASP A 375 4.04 16.12 4.77
CA ASP A 375 5.11 15.14 4.94
C ASP A 375 5.84 14.78 3.64
N SER A 376 5.55 15.51 2.55
CA SER A 376 6.00 15.12 1.22
C SER A 376 7.53 15.00 1.13
N GLU A 377 7.98 13.84 0.66
CA GLU A 377 9.39 13.61 0.32
C GLU A 377 9.86 14.56 -0.80
N VAL A 378 8.95 15.04 -1.65
CA VAL A 378 9.25 16.07 -2.66
C VAL A 378 9.73 17.35 -1.98
N ILE A 379 9.07 17.80 -0.91
CA ILE A 379 9.48 19.02 -0.17
C ILE A 379 10.90 18.84 0.40
N LYS A 380 11.15 17.70 1.05
CA LYS A 380 12.47 17.39 1.61
C LYS A 380 13.53 17.35 0.51
N SER A 381 13.28 16.65 -0.59
CA SER A 381 14.22 16.55 -1.71
C SER A 381 14.58 17.93 -2.29
N VAL A 382 13.59 18.79 -2.52
CA VAL A 382 13.78 20.14 -3.08
C VAL A 382 14.53 21.07 -2.13
N GLN A 383 14.36 20.91 -0.82
CA GLN A 383 15.10 21.71 0.16
C GLN A 383 16.58 21.32 0.29
N HIS A 384 16.91 20.05 0.04
CA HIS A 384 18.28 19.54 0.11
C HIS A 384 19.02 19.59 -1.24
N ASP A 385 18.32 19.79 -2.35
CA ASP A 385 18.91 19.90 -3.68
C ASP A 385 19.65 21.24 -3.87
N SER A 386 20.98 21.18 -3.93
CA SER A 386 21.84 22.35 -4.09
C SER A 386 21.73 23.00 -5.48
N SER A 387 21.17 22.30 -6.48
CA SER A 387 20.90 22.84 -7.81
C SER A 387 19.66 23.74 -7.85
N LEU A 388 18.86 23.76 -6.77
CA LEU A 388 17.66 24.57 -6.64
C LEU A 388 17.87 25.72 -5.65
N LEU A 389 17.05 26.74 -5.79
CA LEU A 389 16.71 27.69 -4.73
C LEU A 389 15.30 27.35 -4.27
N SER A 390 15.12 27.23 -2.96
CA SER A 390 13.80 26.99 -2.38
C SER A 390 13.58 27.75 -1.08
N CYS A 391 12.31 28.11 -0.83
CA CYS A 391 11.90 28.77 0.40
C CYS A 391 10.45 28.40 0.73
N ILE A 392 10.15 28.15 2.01
CA ILE A 392 8.78 28.00 2.49
C ILE A 392 8.37 29.32 3.10
N TYR A 393 7.24 29.85 2.64
CA TYR A 393 6.60 31.01 3.23
C TYR A 393 5.32 30.57 3.96
N TYR A 394 5.19 30.95 5.21
CA TYR A 394 4.02 30.74 6.04
C TYR A 394 3.11 31.95 5.93
N SER A 395 1.98 31.76 5.24
CA SER A 395 0.91 32.76 5.14
C SER A 395 -0.27 32.37 6.05
N PRO A 396 -1.21 33.30 6.31
CA PRO A 396 -2.46 32.97 7.00
C PRO A 396 -3.27 31.86 6.31
N GLU A 397 -3.17 31.74 4.98
CA GLU A 397 -3.85 30.73 4.17
C GLU A 397 -3.15 29.36 4.24
N GLY A 398 -1.89 29.33 4.64
CA GLY A 398 -1.07 28.12 4.77
C GLY A 398 0.36 28.30 4.27
N PRO A 399 1.20 27.26 4.44
CA PRO A 399 2.57 27.27 3.94
C PRO A 399 2.63 27.06 2.42
N GLU A 400 3.45 27.85 1.74
CA GLU A 400 3.73 27.74 0.31
C GLU A 400 5.22 27.54 0.06
N LEU A 401 5.55 26.54 -0.76
CA LEU A 401 6.90 26.25 -1.22
C LEU A 401 7.17 26.96 -2.54
N PHE A 402 8.14 27.87 -2.52
CA PHE A 402 8.65 28.56 -3.71
C PHE A 402 9.95 27.93 -4.18
N ILE A 403 10.10 27.76 -5.50
CA ILE A 403 11.19 26.99 -6.10
C ILE A 403 11.64 27.66 -7.40
N CYS A 404 12.96 27.75 -7.61
CA CYS A 404 13.54 27.99 -8.93
C CYS A 404 14.88 27.25 -9.09
N PRO A 405 15.34 26.96 -10.32
CA PRO A 405 16.68 26.46 -10.54
C PRO A 405 17.73 27.53 -10.21
N TRP A 406 18.86 27.10 -9.66
CA TRP A 406 20.02 27.94 -9.45
C TRP A 406 20.88 28.01 -10.71
N ASP A 407 20.65 29.07 -11.49
CA ASP A 407 21.51 29.50 -12.59
C ASP A 407 21.64 31.03 -12.49
N LYS A 408 22.87 31.54 -12.35
CA LYS A 408 23.15 32.97 -12.13
C LYS A 408 22.55 33.86 -13.23
N VAL A 409 22.60 33.42 -14.50
CA VAL A 409 22.07 34.17 -15.64
C VAL A 409 20.55 34.18 -15.60
N LEU A 410 19.95 33.02 -15.31
CA LEU A 410 18.50 32.88 -15.20
C LEU A 410 17.93 33.73 -14.07
N VAL A 411 18.52 33.65 -12.87
CA VAL A 411 18.08 34.40 -11.69
C VAL A 411 18.22 35.91 -11.90
N LYS A 412 19.30 36.35 -12.58
CA LYS A 412 19.45 37.74 -12.99
C LYS A 412 18.34 38.19 -13.94
N ASN A 413 18.00 37.36 -14.93
CA ASN A 413 16.90 37.64 -15.85
C ASN A 413 15.53 37.68 -15.13
N MET A 414 15.31 36.81 -14.13
CA MET A 414 14.12 36.86 -13.28
C MET A 414 14.04 38.18 -12.48
N LEU A 415 15.15 38.61 -11.87
CA LEU A 415 15.21 39.91 -11.16
C LEU A 415 14.87 41.07 -12.07
N ARG A 416 15.44 41.10 -13.27
CA ARG A 416 15.16 42.11 -14.28
C ARG A 416 13.69 42.12 -14.69
N GLU A 417 13.14 40.96 -15.04
CA GLU A 417 11.71 40.84 -15.39
C GLU A 417 10.80 41.29 -14.25
N LEU A 418 11.12 40.95 -13.00
CA LEU A 418 10.38 41.41 -11.83
C LEU A 418 10.46 42.93 -11.67
N SER A 419 11.65 43.51 -11.85
CA SER A 419 11.87 44.96 -11.74
C SER A 419 11.12 45.74 -12.82
N GLU A 420 11.02 45.19 -14.02
CA GLU A 420 10.34 45.83 -15.15
C GLU A 420 8.82 45.66 -15.08
N LYS A 421 8.32 44.51 -14.59
CA LYS A 421 6.88 44.18 -14.60
C LYS A 421 6.13 44.65 -13.35
N PHE A 422 6.78 44.73 -12.19
CA PHE A 422 6.09 44.98 -10.93
C PHE A 422 6.64 46.23 -10.23
N ALA A 423 5.85 47.31 -10.25
CA ALA A 423 6.16 48.58 -9.58
C ALA A 423 5.47 48.74 -8.20
N PHE A 424 4.90 47.66 -7.66
CA PHE A 424 4.11 47.67 -6.43
C PHE A 424 4.28 46.37 -5.65
N ASN A 425 3.77 46.34 -4.41
CA ASN A 425 3.81 45.16 -3.56
C ASN A 425 3.18 43.93 -4.22
N ASN A 426 3.96 42.89 -4.44
CA ASN A 426 3.54 41.64 -5.04
C ASN A 426 4.16 40.46 -4.30
N MET A 427 3.34 39.49 -3.91
CA MET A 427 3.76 38.28 -3.23
C MET A 427 4.83 37.51 -4.02
N THR A 428 4.72 37.43 -5.35
CA THR A 428 5.73 36.79 -6.22
C THR A 428 7.10 37.45 -6.11
N SER A 429 7.14 38.78 -6.01
CA SER A 429 8.40 39.52 -5.86
C SER A 429 8.95 39.33 -4.45
N LEU A 430 8.10 39.40 -3.44
CA LEU A 430 8.48 39.21 -2.04
C LEU A 430 9.06 37.81 -1.79
N SER A 431 8.36 36.77 -2.23
CA SER A 431 8.79 35.38 -2.04
C SER A 431 10.07 35.07 -2.82
N PHE A 432 10.25 35.65 -4.01
CA PHE A 432 11.49 35.55 -4.76
C PHE A 432 12.67 36.23 -4.04
N LEU A 433 12.48 37.45 -3.51
CA LEU A 433 13.48 38.14 -2.71
C LEU A 433 13.81 37.39 -1.41
N LEU A 434 12.81 36.86 -0.71
CA LEU A 434 12.99 36.05 0.51
C LEU A 434 13.72 34.74 0.22
N MET A 435 13.43 34.10 -0.92
CA MET A 435 14.13 32.90 -1.35
C MET A 435 15.61 33.17 -1.62
N LEU A 436 15.94 34.26 -2.30
CA LEU A 436 17.32 34.70 -2.48
C LEU A 436 17.97 35.06 -1.14
N PHE A 437 17.28 35.80 -0.28
CA PHE A 437 17.79 36.22 1.02
C PHE A 437 18.05 35.06 1.98
N LYS A 438 17.26 33.97 1.90
CA LYS A 438 17.49 32.74 2.65
C LYS A 438 18.77 32.03 2.20
N ASN A 439 19.11 32.10 0.91
CA ASN A 439 20.31 31.50 0.31
C ASN A 439 21.43 32.54 0.15
N LYS A 440 21.91 33.10 1.28
CA LYS A 440 22.87 34.22 1.30
C LYS A 440 24.18 33.92 0.58
N ASP A 441 24.65 32.68 0.68
CA ASP A 441 25.83 32.15 0.00
C ASP A 441 25.75 32.30 -1.53
N LYS A 442 24.55 32.14 -2.09
CA LYS A 442 24.27 32.31 -3.53
C LYS A 442 23.93 33.76 -3.90
N LEU A 443 23.28 34.50 -2.99
CA LEU A 443 22.89 35.89 -3.22
C LEU A 443 24.09 36.87 -3.25
N LEU A 444 25.05 36.77 -2.33
CA LEU A 444 26.15 37.73 -2.27
C LEU A 444 27.02 37.74 -3.55
N PRO A 445 27.37 36.59 -4.16
CA PRO A 445 28.05 36.55 -5.47
C PRO A 445 27.20 37.10 -6.63
N LEU A 446 25.86 37.04 -6.53
CA LEU A 446 24.94 37.62 -7.51
C LEU A 446 24.96 39.16 -7.44
N LEU A 447 24.91 39.71 -6.23
CA LEU A 447 24.92 41.16 -5.98
C LEU A 447 26.28 41.83 -6.23
N SER A 448 27.34 41.05 -6.45
CA SER A 448 28.62 41.58 -6.92
C SER A 448 28.56 42.09 -8.37
N ASP A 449 27.53 41.69 -9.12
CA ASP A 449 27.19 42.28 -10.43
C ASP A 449 26.31 43.52 -10.22
N GLU A 450 26.80 44.68 -10.64
CA GLU A 450 26.15 45.98 -10.41
C GLU A 450 24.73 46.05 -10.99
N SER A 451 24.51 45.43 -12.15
CA SER A 451 23.18 45.39 -12.77
C SER A 451 22.19 44.54 -11.99
N ALA A 452 22.61 43.37 -11.50
CA ALA A 452 21.78 42.52 -10.66
C ALA A 452 21.51 43.18 -9.29
N ALA A 453 22.49 43.92 -8.74
CA ALA A 453 22.31 44.71 -7.52
C ALA A 453 21.33 45.86 -7.71
N GLU A 454 21.33 46.52 -8.88
CA GLU A 454 20.33 47.53 -9.21
C GLU A 454 18.92 46.94 -9.31
N ASP A 455 18.74 45.86 -10.08
CA ASP A 455 17.46 45.19 -10.21
C ASP A 455 16.93 44.71 -8.85
N PHE A 456 17.79 44.11 -8.01
CA PHE A 456 17.41 43.69 -6.67
C PHE A 456 16.95 44.86 -5.79
N ARG A 457 17.65 46.01 -5.84
CA ARG A 457 17.23 47.23 -5.12
C ARG A 457 15.88 47.75 -5.62
N ASN A 458 15.67 47.75 -6.94
CA ASN A 458 14.43 48.23 -7.55
C ASN A 458 13.23 47.32 -7.19
N VAL A 459 13.41 45.99 -7.25
CA VAL A 459 12.37 45.01 -6.83
C VAL A 459 12.11 45.14 -5.33
N GLY A 460 13.17 45.21 -4.51
CA GLY A 460 13.08 45.40 -3.07
C GLY A 460 12.34 46.68 -2.69
N TYR A 461 12.68 47.81 -3.32
CA TYR A 461 11.96 49.06 -3.13
C TYR A 461 10.49 48.94 -3.53
N SER A 462 10.21 48.46 -4.75
CA SER A 462 8.84 48.38 -5.27
C SER A 462 7.94 47.51 -4.40
N CYS A 463 8.50 46.44 -3.83
CA CYS A 463 7.77 45.53 -2.96
C CYS A 463 7.58 46.07 -1.53
N LEU A 464 8.61 46.71 -0.97
CA LEU A 464 8.69 47.09 0.45
C LEU A 464 8.52 48.59 0.68
N ALA A 465 8.22 49.39 -0.36
CA ALA A 465 8.10 50.86 -0.28
C ALA A 465 7.21 51.33 0.88
N HIS A 466 6.13 50.60 1.15
CA HIS A 466 5.16 50.91 2.19
C HIS A 466 5.71 50.78 3.61
N THR A 467 6.75 49.97 3.84
CA THR A 467 7.39 49.84 5.16
C THR A 467 8.47 50.92 5.38
N PHE A 468 8.96 51.55 4.31
CA PHE A 468 9.98 52.57 4.43
C PHE A 468 9.44 53.94 4.86
N PRO A 469 10.18 54.67 5.73
CA PRO A 469 9.90 56.06 6.03
C PRO A 469 9.83 56.94 4.78
N TRP A 470 9.04 58.01 4.83
CA TRP A 470 8.80 58.91 3.68
C TRP A 470 10.10 59.49 3.09
N TYR A 471 11.09 59.81 3.93
CA TYR A 471 12.36 60.40 3.48
C TYR A 471 13.23 59.40 2.70
N ARG A 472 13.15 58.10 3.00
CA ARG A 472 13.80 57.03 2.22
C ARG A 472 13.12 56.85 0.87
N ARG A 473 11.79 56.92 0.85
CA ARG A 473 11.01 56.91 -0.39
C ARG A 473 11.36 58.09 -1.30
N PHE A 474 11.52 59.27 -0.73
CA PHE A 474 11.94 60.48 -1.44
C PHE A 474 13.39 60.39 -1.95
N ALA A 475 14.33 59.90 -1.13
CA ALA A 475 15.72 59.71 -1.53
C ALA A 475 15.85 58.73 -2.71
N PHE A 476 15.07 57.65 -2.72
CA PHE A 476 15.02 56.72 -3.85
C PHE A 476 14.51 57.39 -5.14
N PHE A 477 13.46 58.21 -5.04
CA PHE A 477 12.92 58.98 -6.17
C PHE A 477 13.95 59.96 -6.76
N LEU A 478 14.77 60.57 -5.90
CA LEU A 478 15.88 61.46 -6.29
C LEU A 478 17.11 60.71 -6.85
N GLY A 479 17.08 59.37 -6.92
CA GLY A 479 18.17 58.57 -7.46
C GLY A 479 19.25 58.17 -6.44
N PHE A 480 19.08 58.48 -5.15
CA PHE A 480 20.02 58.07 -4.10
C PHE A 480 19.76 56.62 -3.66
N LYS A 481 20.10 55.66 -4.53
CA LYS A 481 19.87 54.22 -4.32
C LYS A 481 20.94 53.51 -3.46
N GLY A 482 22.01 54.19 -3.08
CA GLY A 482 23.20 53.58 -2.45
C GLY A 482 22.91 52.81 -1.15
N ASN A 483 22.13 53.39 -0.24
CA ASN A 483 21.80 52.76 1.06
C ASN A 483 20.55 51.87 1.01
N MET A 484 19.90 51.77 -0.16
CA MET A 484 18.64 51.06 -0.32
C MET A 484 18.78 49.55 -0.07
N LEU A 485 19.94 48.98 -0.43
CA LEU A 485 20.19 47.55 -0.29
C LEU A 485 20.17 47.12 1.19
N THR A 486 20.79 47.91 2.06
CA THR A 486 20.81 47.67 3.51
C THR A 486 19.41 47.77 4.10
N ASP A 487 18.62 48.75 3.67
CA ASP A 487 17.24 48.92 4.12
C ASP A 487 16.37 47.72 3.68
N VAL A 488 16.49 47.27 2.43
CA VAL A 488 15.79 46.08 1.93
C VAL A 488 16.18 44.83 2.71
N PHE A 489 17.47 44.61 2.99
CA PHE A 489 17.90 43.47 3.81
C PHE A 489 17.36 43.50 5.23
N ARG A 490 17.27 44.68 5.84
CA ARG A 490 16.68 44.83 7.17
C ARG A 490 15.22 44.40 7.16
N GLU A 491 14.43 44.91 6.23
CA GLU A 491 13.01 44.58 6.12
C GLU A 491 12.79 43.10 5.75
N LEU A 492 13.60 42.51 4.86
CA LEU A 492 13.54 41.07 4.58
C LEU A 492 13.89 40.24 5.82
N GLY A 493 14.84 40.71 6.65
CA GLY A 493 15.15 40.13 7.95
C GLY A 493 13.96 40.18 8.92
N ASP A 494 13.29 41.32 9.01
CA ASP A 494 12.10 41.49 9.85
C ASP A 494 10.92 40.62 9.38
N ILE A 495 10.76 40.47 8.06
CA ILE A 495 9.77 39.55 7.48
C ILE A 495 10.15 38.10 7.80
N GLN A 496 11.41 37.71 7.62
CA GLN A 496 11.87 36.36 7.97
C GLN A 496 11.67 36.05 9.45
N TYR A 497 11.87 37.02 10.34
CA TYR A 497 11.59 36.88 11.76
C TYR A 497 10.09 36.67 12.04
N ARG A 498 9.21 37.49 11.42
CA ARG A 498 7.75 37.30 11.51
C ARG A 498 7.31 35.94 10.98
N GLN A 499 7.95 35.45 9.93
CA GLN A 499 7.70 34.13 9.36
C GLN A 499 8.00 32.98 10.35
N MET A 500 8.96 33.15 11.27
CA MET A 500 9.16 32.18 12.36
C MET A 500 7.95 32.15 13.31
N GLY A 501 7.35 33.30 13.61
CA GLY A 501 6.14 33.38 14.42
C GLY A 501 4.94 32.72 13.74
N GLU A 502 4.74 32.95 12.44
CA GLU A 502 3.66 32.28 11.68
C GLU A 502 3.89 30.77 11.54
N LYS A 503 5.14 30.34 11.41
CA LYS A 503 5.50 28.91 11.48
C LYS A 503 5.10 28.29 12.82
N LEU A 504 5.41 28.94 13.94
CA LEU A 504 5.04 28.44 15.27
C LEU A 504 3.52 28.34 15.43
N LYS A 505 2.75 29.36 14.99
CA LYS A 505 1.29 29.30 14.99
C LYS A 505 0.74 28.15 14.15
N PHE A 506 1.40 27.84 13.04
CA PHE A 506 1.02 26.72 12.19
C PHE A 506 1.29 25.37 12.89
N GLU A 507 2.44 25.23 13.55
CA GLU A 507 2.75 24.05 14.38
C GLU A 507 1.78 23.91 15.56
N GLU A 508 1.38 25.01 16.21
CA GLU A 508 0.35 25.03 17.25
C GLU A 508 -1.02 24.57 16.74
N LYS A 509 -1.44 25.01 15.54
CA LYS A 509 -2.68 24.54 14.92
C LYS A 509 -2.66 23.02 14.70
N ILE A 510 -1.53 22.47 14.24
CA ILE A 510 -1.37 21.02 14.07
C ILE A 510 -1.48 20.32 15.43
N ASN A 511 -0.81 20.84 16.45
CA ASN A 511 -0.90 20.29 17.80
C ASN A 511 -2.33 20.35 18.37
N ALA A 512 -3.09 21.40 18.07
CA ALA A 512 -4.49 21.49 18.47
C ALA A 512 -5.37 20.40 17.81
N ILE A 513 -5.14 20.10 16.52
CA ILE A 513 -5.82 18.98 15.84
C ILE A 513 -5.48 17.65 16.51
N ARG A 514 -4.21 17.44 16.90
CA ARG A 514 -3.78 16.25 17.64
C ARG A 514 -4.47 16.13 19.00
N GLN A 515 -4.54 17.23 19.75
CA GLN A 515 -5.23 17.24 21.04
C GLN A 515 -6.72 16.94 20.87
N LYS A 516 -7.37 17.49 19.84
CA LYS A 516 -8.76 17.19 19.53
C LYS A 516 -8.97 15.71 19.21
N LEU A 517 -8.11 15.10 18.39
CA LEU A 517 -8.15 13.66 18.11
C LEU A 517 -7.91 12.82 19.37
N LYS A 518 -7.03 13.28 20.26
CA LYS A 518 -6.76 12.63 21.54
C LYS A 518 -7.99 12.70 22.47
N GLU A 519 -8.65 13.85 22.53
CA GLU A 519 -9.91 14.03 23.25
C GLU A 519 -10.99 13.08 22.69
N GLU A 520 -11.21 13.10 21.38
CA GLU A 520 -12.21 12.25 20.71
C GLU A 520 -11.93 10.76 20.93
N LEU A 521 -10.71 10.28 20.68
CA LEU A 521 -10.44 8.83 20.63
C LEU A 521 -10.01 8.23 21.96
N ILE A 522 -9.39 8.99 22.86
CA ILE A 522 -8.83 8.43 24.11
C ILE A 522 -9.68 8.77 25.31
N VAL A 523 -10.11 10.02 25.42
CA VAL A 523 -10.90 10.48 26.57
C VAL A 523 -12.26 9.79 26.58
N GLU A 524 -12.92 9.62 25.43
CA GLU A 524 -14.17 8.88 25.30
C GLU A 524 -14.09 7.47 25.92
N VAL A 525 -13.05 6.70 25.59
CA VAL A 525 -12.87 5.34 26.14
C VAL A 525 -12.60 5.38 27.64
N ARG A 526 -11.82 6.35 28.11
CA ARG A 526 -11.51 6.53 29.54
C ARG A 526 -12.75 6.91 30.35
N GLU A 527 -13.61 7.78 29.82
CA GLU A 527 -14.87 8.16 30.44
C GLU A 527 -15.83 6.96 30.54
N HIS A 528 -15.93 6.18 29.46
CA HIS A 528 -16.69 4.91 29.49
C HIS A 528 -16.16 3.93 30.54
N MET A 529 -14.83 3.83 30.69
CA MET A 529 -14.21 2.98 31.72
C MET A 529 -14.48 3.51 33.14
N ALA A 530 -14.39 4.82 33.35
CA ALA A 530 -14.63 5.46 34.65
C ALA A 530 -16.09 5.31 35.11
N GLY A 531 -17.06 5.49 34.22
CA GLY A 531 -18.48 5.33 34.53
C GLY A 531 -18.85 3.91 34.99
N ILE A 532 -18.13 2.87 34.55
CA ILE A 532 -18.33 1.50 35.02
C ILE A 532 -17.76 1.27 36.43
N LEU A 533 -16.67 1.97 36.78
CA LEU A 533 -16.07 1.89 38.11
C LEU A 533 -16.93 2.63 39.14
N GLU A 534 -17.52 3.78 38.77
CA GLU A 534 -18.45 4.53 39.61
C GLU A 534 -19.82 3.85 39.76
N GLY A 535 -20.29 3.12 38.74
CA GLY A 535 -21.53 2.33 38.82
C GLY A 535 -21.42 1.00 39.61
N LYS A 536 -20.23 0.66 40.11
CA LYS A 536 -19.96 -0.55 40.92
C LYS A 536 -19.64 -0.24 42.39
N SER A 537 -19.63 1.03 42.80
CA SER A 537 -19.61 1.46 44.21
C SER A 537 -21.04 1.63 44.72
#